data_AF-A0A1H4NLG7-F1
#
_entry.id   AF-A0A1H4NLG7-F1
#
_cell.length_a   1.000
_cell.length_b   1.000
_cell.length_c   1.000
_cell.angle_alpha   90.00
_cell.angle_beta   90.00
_cell.angle_gamma   90.00
#
_symmetry.space_group_name_H-M   'P 1'
#
loop_
_entity.id
_entity.type
_entity.pdbx_description
1 polymer ?
#
loop_
_entity_poly.entity_id
_entity_poly.type
_entity_poly.pdbx_seq_one_letter_code
_entity_poly.pdbx_strand_id
1 'polypeptide(L)'
;MQRDALLKLLGELSAGTRSADEVADKLASLPFEDLDFAKVDHHRSLRSGMPEVVFASGKTAEQTAMILARIHANGTPALATRADDAAFEATRELVPEATYHPVARCITCGAGAKKSGGRVAVICAGTSDLPVAEEAALTADFFGAEVSRFTDVGVAGLHRLLAHLPAIRTADAVIVCAGMEGALPSVVGGLVAVPVIAVPTSVGYGASFGGVTAMLGMLNSCSPNVTVVNIDNGFGAGYVSTLYANRAVR
;
A
#
# COMPACT_ATOMS: atom_id res chain seq x y z
N MET A 1 -7.37 6.43 15.21
CA MET A 1 -7.77 5.50 16.30
C MET A 1 -8.24 4.16 15.70
N GLN A 2 -7.81 3.01 16.26
CA GLN A 2 -8.31 1.68 15.86
C GLN A 2 -9.52 1.24 16.70
N ARG A 3 -10.32 0.28 16.21
CA ARG A 3 -11.56 -0.17 16.88
C ARG A 3 -11.33 -0.68 18.29
N ASP A 4 -10.29 -1.49 18.49
CA ASP A 4 -9.99 -2.07 19.80
C ASP A 4 -9.56 -1.00 20.81
N ALA A 5 -8.85 0.04 20.34
CA ALA A 5 -8.50 1.19 21.16
C ALA A 5 -9.73 2.01 21.57
N LEU A 6 -10.71 2.16 20.66
CA LEU A 6 -11.99 2.81 20.97
C LEU A 6 -12.81 2.00 21.98
N LEU A 7 -12.91 0.68 21.80
CA LEU A 7 -13.61 -0.19 22.74
C LEU A 7 -12.96 -0.18 24.12
N LYS A 8 -11.62 -0.15 24.18
CA LYS A 8 -10.88 0.02 25.43
C LYS A 8 -11.22 1.37 26.09
N LEU A 9 -11.21 2.46 25.33
CA LEU A 9 -11.55 3.81 25.82
C LEU A 9 -12.96 3.87 26.42
N LEU A 10 -13.94 3.27 25.73
CA LEU A 10 -15.32 3.20 26.22
C LEU A 10 -15.45 2.28 27.44
N GLY A 11 -14.66 1.21 27.51
CA GLY A 11 -14.57 0.34 28.69
C GLY A 11 -14.03 1.08 29.91
N GLU A 12 -12.99 1.91 29.74
CA GLU A 12 -12.42 2.74 30.80
C GLU A 12 -13.41 3.80 31.32
N LEU A 13 -14.22 4.39 30.43
CA LEU A 13 -15.32 5.28 30.82
C LEU A 13 -16.38 4.53 31.64
N SER A 14 -16.80 3.36 31.14
CA SER A 14 -17.81 2.53 31.82
C SER A 14 -17.34 2.02 33.18
N ALA A 15 -16.04 1.80 33.35
CA ALA A 15 -15.43 1.39 34.60
C ALA A 15 -15.15 2.56 35.56
N GLY A 16 -15.38 3.81 35.13
CA GLY A 16 -15.09 5.01 35.92
C GLY A 16 -13.59 5.31 36.08
N THR A 17 -12.72 4.61 35.35
CA THR A 17 -11.26 4.84 35.38
C THR A 17 -10.82 6.02 34.51
N ARG A 18 -11.74 6.57 33.72
CA ARG A 18 -11.53 7.75 32.88
C ARG A 18 -12.78 8.61 32.89
N SER A 19 -12.61 9.94 32.94
CA SER A 19 -13.76 10.84 33.01
C SER A 19 -14.46 11.00 31.66
N ALA A 20 -15.72 11.41 31.68
CA ALA A 20 -16.46 11.71 30.46
C ALA A 20 -15.79 12.85 29.67
N ASP A 21 -15.24 13.86 30.35
CA ASP A 21 -14.53 14.97 29.72
C ASP A 21 -13.24 14.51 29.02
N GLU A 22 -12.45 13.64 29.65
CA GLU A 22 -11.21 13.09 29.04
C GLU A 22 -11.50 12.25 27.79
N VAL A 23 -12.64 11.54 27.78
CA VAL A 23 -13.10 10.76 26.63
C VAL A 23 -13.64 11.70 25.55
N ALA A 24 -14.41 12.71 25.93
CA ALA A 24 -14.93 13.72 25.02
C ALA A 24 -13.79 14.48 24.32
N ASP A 25 -12.76 14.92 25.04
CA ASP A 25 -11.57 15.56 24.48
C ASP A 25 -10.83 14.66 23.49
N LYS A 26 -10.72 13.36 23.82
CA LYS A 26 -10.10 12.37 22.92
C LYS A 26 -10.94 12.19 21.64
N LEU A 27 -12.26 12.20 21.76
CA LEU A 27 -13.19 12.10 20.63
C LEU A 27 -13.36 13.43 19.87
N ALA A 28 -13.05 14.59 20.47
CA ALA A 28 -13.24 15.91 19.87
C ALA A 28 -12.31 16.16 18.67
N SER A 29 -11.15 15.50 18.64
CA SER A 29 -10.25 15.46 17.47
C SER A 29 -10.72 14.54 16.34
N LEU A 30 -11.92 13.95 16.48
CA LEU A 30 -12.56 13.10 15.47
C LEU A 30 -13.67 13.90 14.77
N PRO A 31 -13.81 13.77 13.44
CA PRO A 31 -13.26 12.69 12.61
C PRO A 31 -11.88 12.97 12.00
N PHE A 32 -11.40 14.21 12.06
CA PHE A 32 -10.12 14.62 11.49
C PHE A 32 -9.47 15.72 12.32
N GLU A 33 -8.17 15.86 12.16
CA GLU A 33 -7.39 16.97 12.70
C GLU A 33 -7.05 17.97 11.58
N ASP A 34 -7.27 19.26 11.83
CA ASP A 34 -6.94 20.33 10.87
C ASP A 34 -5.54 20.90 11.15
N LEU A 35 -4.66 20.84 10.16
CA LEU A 35 -3.30 21.38 10.20
C LEU A 35 -3.16 22.65 9.34
N ASP A 36 -4.25 23.32 9.00
CA ASP A 36 -4.36 24.46 8.06
C ASP A 36 -4.11 24.10 6.58
N PHE A 37 -3.12 23.25 6.28
CA PHE A 37 -2.79 22.80 4.92
C PHE A 37 -3.27 21.36 4.62
N ALA A 38 -3.73 20.63 5.64
CA ALA A 38 -4.21 19.25 5.51
C ALA A 38 -5.21 18.91 6.61
N LYS A 39 -6.15 18.01 6.30
CA LYS A 39 -7.10 17.43 7.27
C LYS A 39 -6.79 15.94 7.43
N VAL A 40 -6.18 15.57 8.55
CA VAL A 40 -5.71 14.21 8.83
C VAL A 40 -6.88 13.38 9.37
N ASP A 41 -7.30 12.36 8.64
CA ASP A 41 -8.41 11.46 8.95
C ASP A 41 -7.98 10.33 9.91
N HIS A 42 -8.02 10.65 11.20
CA HIS A 42 -7.77 9.68 12.27
C HIS A 42 -8.83 8.57 12.35
N HIS A 43 -9.96 8.68 11.64
CA HIS A 43 -11.05 7.71 11.61
C HIS A 43 -10.95 6.66 10.49
N ARG A 44 -10.03 6.80 9.53
CA ARG A 44 -10.00 5.89 8.37
C ARG A 44 -9.90 4.42 8.77
N SER A 45 -9.09 4.09 9.78
CA SER A 45 -8.98 2.72 10.30
C SER A 45 -10.29 2.16 10.86
N LEU A 46 -11.15 2.99 11.45
CA LEU A 46 -12.46 2.57 11.97
C LEU A 46 -13.44 2.27 10.85
N ARG A 47 -13.41 3.07 9.78
CA ARG A 47 -14.37 2.95 8.66
C ARG A 47 -13.96 1.87 7.66
N SER A 48 -12.66 1.81 7.35
CA SER A 48 -12.14 1.03 6.22
C SER A 48 -11.18 -0.08 6.65
N GLY A 49 -10.88 -0.21 7.95
CA GLY A 49 -9.99 -1.23 8.50
C GLY A 49 -8.49 -0.95 8.33
N MET A 50 -8.11 0.14 7.65
CA MET A 50 -6.72 0.49 7.33
C MET A 50 -6.49 2.00 7.56
N PRO A 51 -5.34 2.40 8.11
CA PRO A 51 -5.06 3.80 8.42
C PRO A 51 -4.86 4.66 7.17
N GLU A 52 -4.84 5.96 7.38
CA GLU A 52 -4.52 6.93 6.34
C GLU A 52 -3.06 6.80 5.88
N VAL A 53 -2.86 7.02 4.58
CA VAL A 53 -1.56 7.01 3.91
C VAL A 53 -1.34 8.34 3.23
N VAL A 54 -0.13 8.87 3.35
CA VAL A 54 0.25 10.16 2.79
C VAL A 54 0.79 9.97 1.38
N PHE A 55 0.17 10.60 0.39
CA PHE A 55 0.75 10.73 -0.95
C PHE A 55 1.72 11.92 -0.96
N ALA A 56 3.03 11.68 -0.87
CA ALA A 56 4.03 12.74 -0.68
C ALA A 56 4.30 13.54 -1.96
N SER A 57 4.16 12.93 -3.13
CA SER A 57 4.38 13.61 -4.41
C SER A 57 3.50 14.86 -4.56
N GLY A 58 4.15 16.00 -4.79
CA GLY A 58 3.49 17.31 -4.91
C GLY A 58 3.29 18.06 -3.58
N LYS A 59 3.66 17.48 -2.44
CA LYS A 59 3.73 18.16 -1.14
C LYS A 59 5.16 18.63 -0.86
N THR A 60 5.31 19.60 0.04
CA THR A 60 6.64 19.92 0.58
C THR A 60 7.11 18.83 1.56
N ALA A 61 8.41 18.79 1.83
CA ALA A 61 9.00 17.87 2.79
C ALA A 61 8.40 18.04 4.18
N GLU A 62 8.22 19.29 4.61
CA GLU A 62 7.67 19.67 5.92
C GLU A 62 6.21 19.25 6.04
N GLN A 63 5.40 19.46 5.00
CA GLN A 63 4.00 19.03 4.98
C GLN A 63 3.90 17.50 5.15
N THR A 64 4.73 16.74 4.44
CA THR A 64 4.75 15.27 4.53
C THR A 64 5.17 14.82 5.94
N ALA A 65 6.25 15.40 6.47
CA ALA A 65 6.77 15.11 7.79
C ALA A 65 5.74 15.39 8.89
N MET A 66 5.08 16.55 8.85
CA MET A 66 4.08 16.90 9.86
C MET A 66 2.85 16.00 9.80
N ILE A 67 2.34 15.66 8.61
CA ILE A 67 1.20 14.72 8.50
C ILE A 67 1.59 13.35 9.09
N LEU A 68 2.75 12.80 8.72
CA LEU A 68 3.23 11.53 9.26
C LEU A 68 3.38 11.57 10.79
N ALA A 69 3.99 12.63 11.32
CA ALA A 69 4.17 12.81 12.75
C ALA A 69 2.84 12.85 13.50
N ARG A 70 1.81 13.52 12.94
CA ARG A 70 0.48 13.61 13.58
C ARG A 70 -0.29 12.29 13.52
N ILE A 71 -0.22 11.55 12.40
CA ILE A 71 -0.78 10.19 12.34
C ILE A 71 -0.10 9.30 13.38
N HIS A 72 1.23 9.37 13.46
CA HIS A 72 2.02 8.53 14.35
C HIS A 72 1.80 8.84 15.84
N ALA A 73 1.75 10.13 16.21
CA ALA A 73 1.49 10.58 17.58
C ALA A 73 0.15 10.09 18.15
N ASN A 74 -0.83 9.81 17.27
CA ASN A 74 -2.11 9.20 17.64
C ASN A 74 -2.06 7.67 17.81
N GLY A 75 -0.86 7.08 17.93
CA GLY A 75 -0.63 5.66 18.14
C GLY A 75 -1.01 4.80 16.93
N THR A 76 -1.06 5.41 15.74
CA THR A 76 -1.39 4.73 14.50
C THR A 76 -0.14 4.63 13.63
N PRO A 77 0.21 3.45 13.09
CA PRO A 77 1.30 3.35 12.14
C PRO A 77 1.04 4.25 10.93
N ALA A 78 2.06 4.97 10.47
CA ALA A 78 1.96 5.90 9.35
C ALA A 78 2.81 5.44 8.17
N LEU A 79 2.30 5.65 6.96
CA LEU A 79 2.98 5.36 5.70
C LEU A 79 2.86 6.57 4.78
N ALA A 80 3.96 6.98 4.16
CA ALA A 80 3.97 7.89 3.02
C ALA A 80 4.49 7.16 1.78
N THR A 81 3.90 7.49 0.64
CA THR A 81 4.22 6.95 -0.69
C THR A 81 4.77 8.04 -1.59
N ARG A 82 5.60 7.66 -2.56
CA ARG A 82 6.29 8.57 -3.50
C ARG A 82 7.06 9.71 -2.81
N ALA A 83 7.64 9.42 -1.65
CA ALA A 83 8.52 10.32 -0.92
C ALA A 83 9.90 10.42 -1.56
N ASP A 84 10.61 11.50 -1.27
CA ASP A 84 12.02 11.70 -1.60
C ASP A 84 12.87 11.80 -0.33
N ASP A 85 14.19 11.94 -0.50
CA ASP A 85 15.12 12.04 0.62
C ASP A 85 14.84 13.27 1.48
N ALA A 86 14.42 14.38 0.88
CA ALA A 86 14.08 15.60 1.62
C ALA A 86 12.89 15.39 2.57
N ALA A 87 11.82 14.76 2.09
CA ALA A 87 10.69 14.37 2.92
C ALA A 87 11.09 13.42 4.05
N PHE A 88 12.03 12.49 3.80
CA PHE A 88 12.52 11.59 4.84
C PHE A 88 13.33 12.33 5.90
N GLU A 89 14.27 13.18 5.52
CA GLU A 89 15.09 13.95 6.46
C GLU A 89 14.22 14.83 7.37
N ALA A 90 13.24 15.54 6.80
CA ALA A 90 12.27 16.31 7.57
C ALA A 90 11.41 15.42 8.49
N THR A 91 11.04 14.22 8.05
CA THR A 91 10.29 13.27 8.89
C THR A 91 11.12 12.76 10.04
N ARG A 92 12.41 12.46 9.83
CA ARG A 92 13.33 11.94 10.85
C ARG A 92 13.56 12.93 11.99
N GLU A 93 13.49 14.23 11.73
CA GLU A 93 13.57 15.27 12.77
C GLU A 93 12.37 15.22 13.73
N LEU A 94 11.17 14.87 13.23
CA LEU A 94 9.94 14.81 14.02
C LEU A 94 9.64 13.42 14.58
N VAL A 95 10.06 12.38 13.87
CA VAL A 95 9.84 10.96 14.20
C VAL A 95 11.18 10.23 14.00
N PRO A 96 12.08 10.23 15.01
CA PRO A 96 13.42 9.66 14.89
C PRO A 96 13.50 8.18 14.50
N GLU A 97 12.45 7.41 14.77
CA GLU A 97 12.30 6.00 14.43
C GLU A 97 11.73 5.74 13.02
N ALA A 98 11.47 6.80 12.23
CA ALA A 98 11.00 6.66 10.86
C ALA A 98 12.01 5.91 10.00
N THR A 99 11.51 5.04 9.11
CA THR A 99 12.33 4.26 8.17
C THR A 99 12.03 4.68 6.74
N TYR A 100 13.07 4.92 5.95
CA TYR A 100 12.95 5.18 4.51
C TYR A 100 13.27 3.94 3.68
N HIS A 101 12.42 3.70 2.68
CA HIS A 101 12.54 2.61 1.74
C HIS A 101 12.83 3.21 0.36
N PRO A 102 14.12 3.36 -0.03
CA PRO A 102 14.51 4.18 -1.18
C PRO A 102 13.98 3.65 -2.51
N VAL A 103 13.94 2.32 -2.70
CA VAL A 103 13.41 1.72 -3.94
C VAL A 103 11.90 1.95 -4.04
N ALA A 104 11.16 1.65 -2.96
CA ALA A 104 9.71 1.88 -2.87
C ALA A 104 9.34 3.37 -2.86
N ARG A 105 10.30 4.26 -2.62
CA ARG A 105 10.08 5.70 -2.38
C ARG A 105 9.02 5.92 -1.30
N CYS A 106 9.17 5.23 -0.17
CA CYS A 106 8.19 5.25 0.91
C CYS A 106 8.83 5.52 2.27
N ILE A 107 8.09 6.15 3.17
CA ILE A 107 8.49 6.37 4.57
C ILE A 107 7.49 5.66 5.47
N THR A 108 7.96 4.90 6.45
CA THR A 108 7.13 4.21 7.45
C THR A 108 7.45 4.70 8.87
N CYS A 109 6.43 4.98 9.67
CA CYS A 109 6.56 5.32 11.09
C CYS A 109 5.79 4.32 11.95
N GLY A 110 6.51 3.64 12.86
CA GLY A 110 5.97 2.56 13.69
C GLY A 110 5.84 1.22 12.96
N ALA A 111 5.57 0.16 13.73
CA ALA A 111 5.36 -1.17 13.17
C ALA A 111 4.00 -1.24 12.46
N GLY A 112 3.99 -1.78 11.23
CA GLY A 112 2.77 -2.02 10.47
C GLY A 112 1.79 -2.97 11.17
N ALA A 113 0.68 -3.29 10.49
CA ALA A 113 -0.32 -4.22 11.01
C ALA A 113 0.28 -5.61 11.25
N LYS A 114 -0.25 -6.31 12.27
CA LYS A 114 0.11 -7.70 12.53
C LYS A 114 -0.20 -8.57 11.32
N LYS A 115 0.68 -9.54 11.06
CA LYS A 115 0.49 -10.49 9.97
C LYS A 115 -0.78 -11.30 10.18
N SER A 116 -1.63 -11.33 9.16
CA SER A 116 -2.89 -12.09 9.17
C SER A 116 -2.69 -13.55 8.75
N GLY A 117 -1.57 -13.86 8.09
CA GLY A 117 -1.32 -15.12 7.37
C GLY A 117 -1.73 -15.07 5.90
N GLY A 118 -2.38 -13.99 5.44
CA GLY A 118 -2.74 -13.81 4.02
C GLY A 118 -1.51 -13.53 3.16
N ARG A 119 -1.36 -14.24 2.05
CA ARG A 119 -0.16 -14.21 1.20
C ARG A 119 -0.41 -13.42 -0.08
N VAL A 120 0.52 -12.52 -0.39
CA VAL A 120 0.51 -11.70 -1.61
C VAL A 120 1.79 -11.95 -2.40
N ALA A 121 1.65 -12.35 -3.67
CA ALA A 121 2.79 -12.42 -4.59
C ALA A 121 2.87 -11.12 -5.40
N VAL A 122 4.02 -10.45 -5.39
CA VAL A 122 4.30 -9.27 -6.20
C VAL A 122 5.24 -9.65 -7.33
N ILE A 123 4.75 -9.56 -8.55
CA ILE A 123 5.48 -9.88 -9.77
C ILE A 123 5.84 -8.57 -10.47
N CYS A 124 7.13 -8.40 -10.74
CA CYS A 124 7.71 -7.23 -11.39
C CYS A 124 8.31 -7.66 -12.73
N ALA A 125 7.80 -7.11 -13.84
CA ALA A 125 8.18 -7.54 -15.18
C ALA A 125 9.66 -7.28 -15.49
N GLY A 126 10.19 -6.12 -15.07
CA GLY A 126 11.60 -5.77 -15.23
C GLY A 126 12.09 -4.86 -14.11
N THR A 127 13.40 -4.68 -14.02
CA THR A 127 14.00 -3.83 -12.96
C THR A 127 13.53 -2.38 -12.99
N SER A 128 13.14 -1.86 -14.16
CA SER A 128 12.56 -0.52 -14.31
C SER A 128 11.20 -0.36 -13.60
N ASP A 129 10.47 -1.45 -13.39
CA ASP A 129 9.18 -1.46 -12.70
C ASP A 129 9.33 -1.58 -11.17
N LEU A 130 10.57 -1.75 -10.66
CA LEU A 130 10.84 -1.98 -9.23
C LEU A 130 10.29 -0.91 -8.30
N PRO A 131 10.34 0.41 -8.60
CA PRO A 131 9.80 1.39 -7.67
C PRO A 131 8.32 1.19 -7.39
N VAL A 132 7.54 0.85 -8.43
CA VAL A 132 6.11 0.58 -8.32
C VAL A 132 5.86 -0.77 -7.63
N ALA A 133 6.63 -1.80 -7.97
CA ALA A 133 6.52 -3.12 -7.35
C ALA A 133 6.87 -3.09 -5.86
N GLU A 134 7.93 -2.38 -5.46
CA GLU A 134 8.31 -2.25 -4.06
C GLU A 134 7.36 -1.34 -3.28
N GLU A 135 6.78 -0.30 -3.88
CA GLU A 135 5.67 0.46 -3.26
C GLU A 135 4.50 -0.49 -2.95
N ALA A 136 4.12 -1.36 -3.89
CA ALA A 136 3.05 -2.32 -3.70
C ALA A 136 3.38 -3.39 -2.64
N ALA A 137 4.60 -3.92 -2.68
CA ALA A 137 5.07 -4.92 -1.74
C ALA A 137 5.17 -4.37 -0.32
N LEU A 138 5.74 -3.18 -0.13
CA LEU A 138 5.82 -2.52 1.16
C LEU A 138 4.42 -2.17 1.68
N THR A 139 3.54 -1.67 0.82
CA THR A 139 2.16 -1.35 1.21
C THR A 139 1.44 -2.60 1.71
N ALA A 140 1.51 -3.71 0.99
CA ALA A 140 0.86 -4.95 1.41
C ALA A 140 1.45 -5.50 2.73
N ASP A 141 2.77 -5.47 2.84
CA ASP A 141 3.48 -5.91 4.04
C ASP A 141 3.10 -5.05 5.27
N PHE A 142 3.11 -3.73 5.10
CA PHE A 142 2.74 -2.75 6.12
C PHE A 142 1.30 -2.93 6.63
N PHE A 143 0.43 -3.47 5.78
CA PHE A 143 -0.97 -3.75 6.12
C PHE A 143 -1.25 -5.19 6.53
N GLY A 144 -0.21 -5.97 6.80
CA GLY A 144 -0.34 -7.26 7.48
C GLY A 144 -0.41 -8.47 6.56
N ALA A 145 -0.14 -8.31 5.27
CA ALA A 145 0.06 -9.45 4.37
C ALA A 145 1.49 -10.02 4.49
N GLU A 146 1.64 -11.29 4.15
CA GLU A 146 2.92 -11.95 3.89
C GLU A 146 3.28 -11.81 2.41
N VAL A 147 4.39 -11.14 2.11
CA VAL A 147 4.69 -10.74 0.73
C VAL A 147 5.87 -11.53 0.15
N SER A 148 5.64 -12.17 -1.00
CA SER A 148 6.69 -12.77 -1.83
C SER A 148 6.97 -11.89 -3.05
N ARG A 149 8.25 -11.63 -3.35
CA ARG A 149 8.67 -10.78 -4.47
C ARG A 149 9.29 -11.62 -5.59
N PHE A 150 8.86 -11.39 -6.81
CA PHE A 150 9.39 -12.04 -8.02
C PHE A 150 9.75 -10.96 -9.04
N THR A 151 11.05 -10.76 -9.30
CA THR A 151 11.57 -9.65 -10.10
C THR A 151 12.18 -10.13 -11.41
N ASP A 152 12.13 -9.28 -12.44
CA ASP A 152 12.61 -9.60 -13.80
C ASP A 152 11.86 -10.79 -14.44
N VAL A 153 10.53 -10.77 -14.29
CA VAL A 153 9.61 -11.83 -14.71
C VAL A 153 8.73 -11.37 -15.89
N GLY A 154 9.36 -10.77 -16.89
CA GLY A 154 8.67 -10.22 -18.07
C GLY A 154 8.26 -11.26 -19.13
N VAL A 155 7.35 -10.85 -20.03
CA VAL A 155 6.82 -11.71 -21.11
C VAL A 155 7.90 -12.14 -22.11
N ALA A 156 8.87 -11.28 -22.41
CA ALA A 156 10.01 -11.60 -23.28
C ALA A 156 10.84 -12.80 -22.79
N GLY A 157 10.82 -13.06 -21.47
CA GLY A 157 11.49 -14.19 -20.83
C GLY A 157 10.51 -15.07 -20.06
N LEU A 158 9.41 -15.49 -20.70
CA LEU A 158 8.30 -16.21 -20.04
C LEU A 158 8.72 -17.43 -19.19
N HIS A 159 9.80 -18.10 -19.57
CA HIS A 159 10.36 -19.22 -18.78
C HIS A 159 10.73 -18.82 -17.34
N ARG A 160 11.10 -17.55 -17.11
CA ARG A 160 11.37 -17.01 -15.76
C ARG A 160 10.11 -16.96 -14.90
N LEU A 161 8.95 -16.64 -15.50
CA LEU A 161 7.66 -16.73 -14.81
C LEU A 161 7.32 -18.17 -14.45
N LEU A 162 7.48 -19.07 -15.42
CA LEU A 162 7.13 -20.48 -15.25
C LEU A 162 7.96 -21.15 -14.15
N ALA A 163 9.23 -20.75 -13.99
CA ALA A 163 10.10 -21.24 -12.91
C ALA A 163 9.58 -20.88 -11.50
N HIS A 164 8.91 -19.73 -11.35
CA HIS A 164 8.34 -19.27 -10.08
C HIS A 164 6.88 -19.67 -9.87
N LEU A 165 6.23 -20.23 -10.89
CA LEU A 165 4.79 -20.52 -10.87
C LEU A 165 4.34 -21.39 -9.68
N PRO A 166 5.08 -22.43 -9.25
CA PRO A 166 4.70 -23.20 -8.06
C PRO A 166 4.60 -22.33 -6.80
N ALA A 167 5.51 -21.37 -6.61
CA ALA A 167 5.49 -20.46 -5.48
C ALA A 167 4.38 -19.41 -5.61
N ILE A 168 4.19 -18.83 -6.80
CA ILE A 168 3.14 -17.84 -7.08
C ILE A 168 1.75 -18.41 -6.80
N ARG A 169 1.51 -19.68 -7.15
CA ARG A 169 0.23 -20.37 -6.91
C ARG A 169 -0.12 -20.57 -5.43
N THR A 170 0.81 -20.34 -4.52
CA THR A 170 0.53 -20.37 -3.08
C THR A 170 -0.06 -19.06 -2.57
N ALA A 171 -0.02 -17.97 -3.33
CA ALA A 171 -0.56 -16.68 -2.90
C ALA A 171 -2.08 -16.64 -2.93
N ASP A 172 -2.67 -15.81 -2.05
CA ASP A 172 -4.11 -15.57 -1.96
C ASP A 172 -4.54 -14.37 -2.83
N ALA A 173 -3.58 -13.52 -3.22
CA ALA A 173 -3.72 -12.50 -4.26
C ALA A 173 -2.37 -12.25 -4.95
N VAL A 174 -2.40 -11.84 -6.22
CA VAL A 174 -1.20 -11.54 -7.00
C VAL A 174 -1.24 -10.10 -7.48
N ILE A 175 -0.13 -9.37 -7.32
CA ILE A 175 0.09 -8.06 -7.94
C ILE A 175 1.04 -8.25 -9.11
N VAL A 176 0.75 -7.64 -10.24
CA VAL A 176 1.62 -7.67 -11.43
C VAL A 176 1.92 -6.25 -11.89
N CYS A 177 3.15 -5.81 -11.73
CA CYS A 177 3.66 -4.52 -12.19
C CYS A 177 4.38 -4.70 -13.52
N ALA A 178 3.88 -4.04 -14.57
CA ALA A 178 4.48 -4.10 -15.90
C ALA A 178 4.22 -2.83 -16.72
N GLY A 179 5.27 -2.34 -17.38
CA GLY A 179 5.17 -1.29 -18.39
C GLY A 179 5.02 -1.84 -19.81
N MET A 180 5.55 -1.08 -20.79
CA MET A 180 5.55 -1.43 -22.22
C MET A 180 4.12 -1.67 -22.76
N GLU A 181 3.84 -2.87 -23.30
CA GLU A 181 2.53 -3.30 -23.79
C GLU A 181 1.60 -3.86 -22.69
N GLY A 182 2.08 -3.98 -21.44
CA GLY A 182 1.25 -4.42 -20.31
C GLY A 182 0.69 -5.85 -20.42
N ALA A 183 1.35 -6.74 -21.15
CA ALA A 183 0.83 -8.09 -21.43
C ALA A 183 0.95 -9.09 -20.26
N LEU A 184 1.86 -8.85 -19.31
CA LEU A 184 2.18 -9.81 -18.23
C LEU A 184 0.97 -10.17 -17.34
N PRO A 185 0.12 -9.23 -16.88
CA PRO A 185 -1.04 -9.56 -16.06
C PRO A 185 -2.03 -10.52 -16.75
N SER A 186 -2.21 -10.39 -18.07
CA SER A 186 -3.07 -11.29 -18.85
C SER A 186 -2.52 -12.72 -18.86
N VAL A 187 -1.20 -12.88 -18.96
CA VAL A 187 -0.55 -14.19 -18.86
C VAL A 187 -0.70 -14.78 -17.46
N VAL A 188 -0.41 -13.99 -16.43
CA VAL A 188 -0.52 -14.43 -15.03
C VAL A 188 -1.97 -14.80 -14.67
N GLY A 189 -2.95 -14.03 -15.15
CA GLY A 189 -4.38 -14.31 -14.95
C GLY A 189 -4.80 -15.70 -15.42
N GLY A 190 -4.24 -16.19 -16.52
CA GLY A 190 -4.47 -17.55 -17.02
C GLY A 190 -3.73 -18.67 -16.27
N LEU A 191 -2.82 -18.34 -15.35
CA LEU A 191 -1.95 -19.30 -14.65
C LEU A 191 -2.29 -19.47 -13.16
N VAL A 192 -3.12 -18.60 -12.60
CA VAL A 192 -3.51 -18.57 -11.17
C VAL A 192 -5.03 -18.53 -10.99
N ALA A 193 -5.51 -19.08 -9.88
CA ALA A 193 -6.94 -19.13 -9.54
C ALA A 193 -7.38 -18.04 -8.55
N VAL A 194 -6.53 -17.05 -8.28
CA VAL A 194 -6.74 -15.97 -7.31
C VAL A 194 -6.84 -14.61 -8.03
N PRO A 195 -7.29 -13.54 -7.36
CA PRO A 195 -7.32 -12.20 -7.95
C PRO A 195 -5.93 -11.73 -8.38
N VAL A 196 -5.86 -11.16 -9.58
CA VAL A 196 -4.65 -10.53 -10.15
C VAL A 196 -4.89 -9.02 -10.23
N ILE A 197 -4.15 -8.26 -9.44
CA ILE A 197 -4.17 -6.80 -9.44
C ILE A 197 -3.07 -6.31 -10.38
N ALA A 198 -3.46 -5.85 -11.55
CA ALA A 198 -2.56 -5.33 -12.58
C ALA A 198 -2.22 -3.86 -12.31
N VAL A 199 -0.93 -3.54 -12.28
CA VAL A 199 -0.40 -2.19 -12.09
C VAL A 199 0.35 -1.79 -13.36
N PRO A 200 -0.28 -1.00 -14.24
CA PRO A 200 0.44 -0.44 -15.37
C PRO A 200 1.49 0.51 -14.85
N THR A 201 2.74 0.36 -15.27
CA THR A 201 3.78 1.34 -14.94
C THR A 201 3.95 2.33 -16.09
N SER A 202 4.48 3.51 -15.78
CA SER A 202 4.83 4.52 -16.79
C SER A 202 6.07 4.15 -17.62
N VAL A 203 6.67 2.97 -17.38
CA VAL A 203 7.85 2.48 -18.10
C VAL A 203 7.50 2.16 -19.56
N GLY A 204 8.38 2.58 -20.45
CA GLY A 204 8.39 2.22 -21.86
C GLY A 204 8.81 3.36 -22.75
N TYR A 205 8.93 3.08 -24.04
CA TYR A 205 9.30 4.08 -25.05
C TYR A 205 8.08 4.88 -25.51
N GLY A 206 8.23 5.81 -26.47
CA GLY A 206 7.19 6.77 -26.87
C GLY A 206 5.78 6.19 -27.09
N ALA A 207 5.68 4.97 -27.65
CA ALA A 207 4.39 4.29 -27.85
C ALA A 207 3.71 3.78 -26.55
N SER A 208 4.40 3.81 -25.41
CA SER A 208 3.82 3.55 -24.08
C SER A 208 2.92 4.71 -23.62
N PHE A 209 3.17 5.93 -24.14
CA PHE A 209 2.47 7.15 -23.74
C PHE A 209 2.39 7.32 -22.22
N GLY A 210 3.51 7.11 -21.52
CA GLY A 210 3.59 7.20 -20.06
C GLY A 210 2.74 6.15 -19.33
N GLY A 211 2.60 4.95 -19.91
CA GLY A 211 1.86 3.83 -19.31
C GLY A 211 0.42 3.68 -19.79
N VAL A 212 -0.09 4.60 -20.62
CA VAL A 212 -1.46 4.50 -21.17
C VAL A 212 -1.64 3.24 -22.02
N THR A 213 -0.63 2.87 -22.81
CA THR A 213 -0.69 1.64 -23.61
C THR A 213 -0.75 0.40 -22.74
N ALA A 214 0.09 0.32 -21.69
CA ALA A 214 0.04 -0.76 -20.72
C ALA A 214 -1.33 -0.82 -20.01
N MET A 215 -1.85 0.33 -19.55
CA MET A 215 -3.15 0.42 -18.89
C MET A 215 -4.29 -0.10 -19.77
N LEU A 216 -4.37 0.37 -21.02
CA LEU A 216 -5.40 -0.09 -21.96
C LEU A 216 -5.25 -1.57 -22.31
N GLY A 217 -4.01 -2.06 -22.44
CA GLY A 217 -3.73 -3.49 -22.65
C GLY A 217 -4.22 -4.36 -21.49
N MET A 218 -3.93 -3.94 -20.25
CA MET A 218 -4.38 -4.64 -19.05
C MET A 218 -5.90 -4.60 -18.88
N LEU A 219 -6.56 -3.47 -19.19
CA LEU A 219 -8.01 -3.32 -19.12
C LEU A 219 -8.75 -4.18 -20.16
N ASN A 220 -8.14 -4.39 -21.32
CA ASN A 220 -8.65 -5.25 -22.37
C ASN A 220 -8.31 -6.75 -22.16
N SER A 221 -7.73 -7.12 -21.02
CA SER A 221 -7.43 -8.52 -20.70
C SER A 221 -8.69 -9.38 -20.74
N CYS A 222 -8.58 -10.56 -21.34
CA CYS A 222 -9.65 -11.56 -21.34
C CYS A 222 -9.67 -12.43 -20.05
N SER A 223 -8.66 -12.29 -19.19
CA SER A 223 -8.61 -13.05 -17.93
C SER A 223 -9.56 -12.42 -16.92
N PRO A 224 -10.62 -13.14 -16.48
CA PRO A 224 -11.70 -12.56 -15.67
C PRO A 224 -11.27 -12.23 -14.23
N ASN A 225 -10.14 -12.76 -13.78
CA ASN A 225 -9.56 -12.47 -12.47
C ASN A 225 -8.58 -11.28 -12.48
N VAL A 226 -8.41 -10.58 -13.60
CA VAL A 226 -7.54 -9.40 -13.69
C VAL A 226 -8.35 -8.14 -13.39
N THR A 227 -7.88 -7.33 -12.45
CA THR A 227 -8.39 -5.98 -12.14
C THR A 227 -7.25 -4.97 -12.21
N VAL A 228 -7.50 -3.81 -12.85
CA VAL A 228 -6.45 -2.83 -13.13
C VAL A 228 -6.57 -1.64 -12.18
N VAL A 229 -5.44 -1.22 -11.60
CA VAL A 229 -5.33 0.06 -10.88
C VAL A 229 -4.74 1.14 -11.78
N ASN A 230 -4.71 2.39 -11.31
CA ASN A 230 -4.13 3.49 -12.07
C ASN A 230 -2.63 3.31 -12.31
N ILE A 231 -2.08 4.08 -13.25
CA ILE A 231 -0.67 4.05 -13.62
C ILE A 231 0.21 4.40 -12.41
N ASP A 232 1.25 3.58 -12.21
CA ASP A 232 2.19 3.65 -11.09
C ASP A 232 1.53 3.57 -9.70
N ASN A 233 0.30 3.05 -9.60
CA ASN A 233 -0.42 2.99 -8.32
C ASN A 233 -0.10 1.71 -7.55
N GLY A 234 1.17 1.55 -7.15
CA GLY A 234 1.62 0.44 -6.32
C GLY A 234 0.89 0.39 -4.97
N PHE A 235 0.65 1.56 -4.36
CA PHE A 235 -0.16 1.71 -3.15
C PHE A 235 -1.55 1.07 -3.30
N GLY A 236 -2.30 1.45 -4.32
CA GLY A 236 -3.65 0.92 -4.55
C GLY A 236 -3.65 -0.59 -4.73
N ALA A 237 -2.63 -1.12 -5.40
CA ALA A 237 -2.47 -2.56 -5.58
C ALA A 237 -2.13 -3.29 -4.27
N GLY A 238 -1.19 -2.77 -3.49
CA GLY A 238 -0.85 -3.28 -2.16
C GLY A 238 -2.05 -3.26 -1.20
N TYR A 239 -2.83 -2.18 -1.23
CA TYR A 239 -4.04 -2.04 -0.42
C TYR A 239 -5.10 -3.08 -0.78
N VAL A 240 -5.48 -3.17 -2.06
CA VAL A 240 -6.57 -4.07 -2.51
C VAL A 240 -6.16 -5.55 -2.40
N SER A 241 -4.93 -5.90 -2.75
CA SER A 241 -4.43 -7.27 -2.59
C SER A 241 -4.46 -7.72 -1.13
N THR A 242 -4.13 -6.83 -0.19
CA THR A 242 -4.19 -7.12 1.25
C THR A 242 -5.62 -7.34 1.72
N LEU A 243 -6.60 -6.60 1.20
CA LEU A 243 -8.01 -6.85 1.51
C LEU A 243 -8.46 -8.25 1.07
N TYR A 244 -8.02 -8.71 -0.11
CA TYR A 244 -8.31 -10.06 -0.58
C TYR A 244 -7.60 -11.11 0.29
N ALA A 245 -6.28 -10.98 0.46
CA ALA A 245 -5.46 -11.93 1.19
C ALA A 245 -5.90 -12.07 2.65
N ASN A 246 -6.16 -10.96 3.35
CA ASN A 246 -6.59 -10.99 4.75
C ASN A 246 -8.00 -11.59 4.93
N ARG A 247 -8.83 -11.60 3.88
CA ARG A 247 -10.15 -12.25 3.92
C ARG A 247 -10.08 -13.75 3.65
N ALA A 248 -9.10 -14.20 2.87
CA ALA A 248 -8.92 -15.62 2.55
C ALA A 248 -8.53 -16.47 3.76
N VAL A 249 -7.95 -15.85 4.80
CA VAL A 249 -7.43 -16.53 6.02
C VAL A 249 -8.40 -16.42 7.21
N ARG A 250 -9.57 -15.79 7.03
CA ARG A 250 -10.63 -15.72 8.04
C ARG A 250 -11.65 -16.84 7.84
#